data_AF-A0A352R5T9-F1
#
_entry.id   AF-A0A352R5T9-F1
#
_cell.length_a   1.000
_cell.length_b   1.000
_cell.length_c   1.000
_cell.angle_alpha   90.00
_cell.angle_beta   90.00
_cell.angle_gamma   90.00
#
_symmetry.space_group_name_H-M   'P 1'
#
loop_
_entity.id
_entity.type
_entity.pdbx_description
1 polymer ?
#
loop_
_entity_poly.entity_id
_entity_poly.type
_entity_poly.pdbx_seq_one_letter_code
_entity_poly.pdbx_strand_id
1 'polypeptide(L)'
;MKSFRNFIFIFLAQFIYYLHFVSTFIIHFGWLFPRYRVAYIIFLILVPLHWLLLNGNCIFTVWEHYLRRKTNKNFNPAGKNFTAINLKKFFGINVTNRCVDVTSLSFIIGMIILQTFLLFK
;
A
#
# COMPACT_ATOMS: atom_id res chain seq x y z
N MET A 1 3.84 22.87 23.95
CA MET A 1 2.77 22.04 23.32
C MET A 1 2.88 21.83 21.81
N LYS A 2 3.25 22.83 20.99
CA LYS A 2 3.41 22.64 19.51
C LYS A 2 4.42 21.53 19.14
N SER A 3 5.51 21.40 19.89
CA SER A 3 6.54 20.36 19.69
C SER A 3 5.99 18.94 19.85
N PHE A 4 5.24 18.67 20.94
CA PHE A 4 4.69 17.34 21.22
C PHE A 4 3.65 16.90 20.17
N ARG A 5 2.75 17.81 19.75
CA ARG A 5 1.77 17.50 18.69
C ARG A 5 2.44 17.18 17.35
N ASN A 6 3.50 17.91 17.02
CA ASN A 6 4.27 17.65 15.80
C ASN A 6 4.98 16.30 15.86
N PHE A 7 5.56 15.95 17.01
CA PHE A 7 6.16 14.64 17.22
C PHE A 7 5.16 13.51 16.99
N ILE A 8 3.95 13.60 17.57
CA ILE A 8 2.88 12.61 17.36
C ILE A 8 2.54 12.45 15.88
N PHE A 9 2.38 13.55 15.13
CA PHE A 9 2.05 13.48 13.71
C PHE A 9 3.16 12.88 12.87
N ILE A 10 4.43 13.19 13.16
CA ILE A 10 5.58 12.58 12.48
C ILE A 10 5.62 11.08 12.77
N PHE A 11 5.47 10.69 14.04
CA PHE A 11 5.46 9.30 14.46
C PHE A 11 4.34 8.53 13.77
N LEU A 12 3.12 9.07 13.76
CA LEU A 12 1.97 8.42 13.13
C LEU A 12 2.13 8.32 11.61
N ALA A 13 2.65 9.36 10.94
CA ALA A 13 2.95 9.30 9.51
C ALA A 13 3.97 8.19 9.20
N GLN A 14 5.02 8.08 10.02
CA GLN A 14 6.05 7.06 9.87
C GLN A 14 5.48 5.65 10.13
N PHE A 15 4.63 5.50 11.14
CA PHE A 15 3.94 4.26 11.42
C PHE A 15 3.04 3.82 10.26
N ILE A 16 2.26 4.74 9.68
CA ILE A 16 1.42 4.45 8.49
C ILE A 16 2.27 4.04 7.28
N TYR A 17 3.42 4.69 7.08
CA TYR A 17 4.37 4.31 6.04
C TYR A 17 4.84 2.85 6.21
N TYR A 18 5.17 2.43 7.43
CA TYR A 18 5.55 1.04 7.71
C TYR A 18 4.38 0.07 7.58
N LEU A 19 3.17 0.46 8.00
CA LEU A 19 1.96 -0.34 7.77
C LEU A 19 1.72 -0.60 6.28
N HIS A 20 2.01 0.38 5.41
CA HIS A 20 1.93 0.19 3.98
C HIS A 20 2.95 -0.84 3.48
N PHE A 21 4.17 -0.83 4.02
CA PHE A 21 5.16 -1.88 3.71
C PHE A 21 4.73 -3.26 4.22
N VAL A 22 4.10 -3.33 5.39
CA VAL A 22 3.57 -4.60 5.93
C VAL A 22 2.42 -5.11 5.07
N SER A 23 1.51 -4.24 4.62
CA SER A 23 0.41 -4.65 3.75
C SER A 23 0.91 -5.14 2.39
N THR A 24 1.91 -4.49 1.78
CA THR A 24 2.53 -5.01 0.55
C THR A 24 3.22 -6.36 0.79
N PHE A 25 3.87 -6.55 1.95
CA PHE A 25 4.44 -7.85 2.31
C PHE A 25 3.36 -8.94 2.44
N ILE A 26 2.24 -8.65 3.10
CA ILE A 26 1.11 -9.58 3.20
C ILE A 26 0.57 -9.93 1.80
N ILE A 27 0.47 -8.97 0.87
CA ILE A 27 0.05 -9.23 -0.52
C ILE A 27 0.98 -10.24 -1.21
N HIS A 28 2.29 -10.20 -0.96
CA HIS A 28 3.25 -11.08 -1.65
C HIS A 28 3.41 -12.44 -0.97
N PHE A 29 3.26 -12.52 0.36
CA PHE A 29 3.60 -13.70 1.14
C PHE A 29 2.42 -14.31 1.92
N GLY A 30 1.27 -13.64 1.98
CA GLY A 30 0.12 -14.08 2.77
C GLY A 30 -0.47 -15.43 2.31
N TRP A 31 -0.24 -15.81 1.06
CA TRP A 31 -0.64 -17.10 0.51
C TRP A 31 0.11 -18.30 1.11
N LEU A 32 1.26 -18.08 1.77
CA LEU A 32 2.03 -19.13 2.44
C LEU A 32 1.34 -19.69 3.69
N PHE A 33 0.23 -19.09 4.13
CA PHE A 33 -0.49 -19.49 5.33
C PHE A 33 -1.91 -20.01 5.01
N PRO A 34 -2.08 -21.30 4.67
CA PRO A 34 -3.35 -21.87 4.23
C PRO A 34 -4.51 -21.68 5.23
N ARG A 35 -4.20 -21.68 6.53
CA ARG A 35 -5.19 -21.49 7.61
C ARG A 35 -5.97 -20.17 7.49
N TYR A 36 -5.38 -19.14 6.89
CA TYR A 36 -5.97 -17.81 6.75
C TYR A 36 -6.42 -17.50 5.31
N ARG A 37 -6.54 -18.51 4.45
CA ARG A 37 -6.82 -18.33 3.02
C ARG A 37 -8.06 -17.49 2.71
N VAL A 38 -9.18 -17.73 3.40
CA VAL A 38 -10.43 -16.96 3.19
C VAL A 38 -10.22 -15.48 3.53
N ALA A 39 -9.61 -15.19 4.68
CA ALA A 39 -9.29 -13.83 5.09
C ALA A 39 -8.32 -13.16 4.11
N TYR A 40 -7.35 -13.92 3.60
CA TYR A 40 -6.40 -13.46 2.60
C TYR A 40 -7.08 -13.11 1.26
N ILE A 41 -8.00 -13.94 0.76
CA ILE A 41 -8.78 -13.65 -0.46
C ILE A 41 -9.61 -12.38 -0.27
N ILE A 42 -10.32 -12.25 0.85
CA ILE A 42 -11.10 -11.04 1.17
C ILE A 42 -10.20 -9.82 1.18
N PHE A 43 -9.05 -9.90 1.86
CA PHE A 43 -8.06 -8.84 1.88
C PHE A 43 -7.58 -8.46 0.48
N LEU A 44 -7.24 -9.44 -0.36
CA LEU A 44 -6.82 -9.21 -1.74
C LEU A 44 -7.89 -8.54 -2.60
N ILE A 45 -9.18 -8.80 -2.37
CA ILE A 45 -10.29 -8.12 -3.07
C ILE A 45 -10.47 -6.68 -2.57
N LEU A 46 -10.31 -6.44 -1.27
CA LEU A 46 -10.43 -5.10 -0.68
C LEU A 46 -9.31 -4.15 -1.14
N VAL A 47 -8.14 -4.67 -1.51
CA VAL A 47 -7.02 -3.87 -2.03
C VAL A 47 -7.39 -3.10 -3.32
N PRO A 48 -7.74 -3.74 -4.44
CA PRO A 48 -8.13 -3.04 -5.66
C PRO A 48 -9.43 -2.26 -5.48
N LEU A 49 -10.36 -2.73 -4.64
CA LEU A 49 -11.61 -2.01 -4.39
C LEU A 49 -11.35 -0.64 -3.74
N HIS A 50 -10.52 -0.57 -2.69
CA HIS A 50 -10.19 0.72 -2.10
C HIS A 50 -9.35 1.60 -3.05
N TRP A 51 -8.48 1.00 -3.85
CA TRP A 51 -7.66 1.72 -4.83
C TRP A 51 -8.54 2.40 -5.89
N LEU A 52 -9.59 1.72 -6.36
CA LEU A 52 -10.59 2.30 -7.25
C LEU A 52 -11.37 3.44 -6.59
N LEU A 53 -11.83 3.25 -5.34
CA LEU A 53 -12.57 4.27 -4.59
C LEU A 53 -11.76 5.53 -4.30
N LEU A 54 -10.43 5.43 -4.23
CA LEU A 54 -9.52 6.53 -3.93
C LEU A 54 -8.80 7.08 -5.18
N ASN A 55 -9.37 6.86 -6.37
CA ASN A 55 -8.85 7.36 -7.65
C ASN A 55 -7.38 7.00 -7.88
N GLY A 56 -7.02 5.74 -7.62
CA GLY A 56 -5.67 5.24 -7.85
C GLY A 56 -4.67 5.49 -6.72
N ASN A 57 -5.14 6.01 -5.58
CA ASN A 57 -4.29 6.22 -4.40
C ASN A 57 -4.54 5.15 -3.34
N CYS A 58 -3.48 4.65 -2.70
CA CYS A 58 -3.63 3.81 -1.52
C CYS A 58 -4.05 4.66 -0.31
N ILE A 59 -4.97 4.13 0.51
CA ILE A 59 -5.48 4.81 1.72
C ILE A 59 -4.35 5.22 2.67
N PHE A 60 -3.35 4.35 2.85
CA PHE A 60 -2.20 4.63 3.70
C PHE A 60 -1.35 5.78 3.19
N THR A 61 -1.14 5.86 1.88
CA THR A 61 -0.42 7.00 1.27
C THR A 61 -1.20 8.31 1.48
N VAL A 62 -2.51 8.30 1.30
CA VAL A 62 -3.36 9.49 1.52
C VAL A 62 -3.27 9.96 2.97
N TRP A 63 -3.35 9.03 3.93
CA TRP A 63 -3.28 9.34 5.36
C TRP A 63 -1.89 9.79 5.80
N GLU A 64 -0.83 9.13 5.32
CA GLU A 64 0.55 9.55 5.54
C GLU A 64 0.75 11.00 5.05
N HIS A 65 0.37 11.28 3.80
CA HIS A 65 0.50 12.61 3.22
C HIS A 65 -0.35 13.66 3.95
N TYR A 66 -1.53 13.28 4.44
CA TYR A 66 -2.34 14.16 5.28
C TYR A 66 -1.59 14.55 6.56
N LEU A 67 -1.02 13.59 7.28
CA LEU A 67 -0.29 13.84 8.52
C LEU A 67 1.02 14.62 8.30
N ARG A 68 1.76 14.31 7.23
CA ARG A 68 2.97 15.07 6.86
C ARG A 68 2.67 16.53 6.51
N ARG A 69 1.53 16.81 5.87
CA ARG A 69 1.09 18.19 5.61
C ARG A 69 0.71 18.97 6.88
N LYS A 70 0.27 18.29 7.94
CA LYS A 70 -0.01 18.95 9.23
C LYS A 70 1.26 19.43 9.95
N THR A 71 2.40 18.84 9.64
CA THR A 71 3.70 19.18 10.24
C THR A 71 4.57 20.04 9.33
N ASN A 72 4.48 19.83 8.01
CA ASN A 72 5.19 20.62 7.01
C ASN A 72 4.22 21.09 5.90
N LYS A 73 3.90 22.39 5.87
CA LYS A 73 3.00 22.97 4.86
C LYS A 73 3.58 22.92 3.43
N ASN A 74 4.90 22.82 3.30
CA ASN A 74 5.60 22.71 2.01
C ASN A 74 5.79 21.25 1.58
N PHE A 75 5.19 20.29 2.29
CA PHE A 75 5.21 18.89 1.88
C PHE A 75 4.46 18.73 0.56
N ASN A 76 5.20 18.53 -0.53
CA ASN A 76 4.64 18.21 -1.83
C ASN A 76 4.44 16.69 -1.93
N PRO A 77 3.20 16.18 -1.87
CA PRO A 77 2.95 14.78 -2.15
C PRO A 77 3.25 14.58 -3.64
N ALA A 78 4.40 13.99 -3.97
CA ALA A 78 4.60 13.47 -5.30
C ALA A 78 3.43 12.50 -5.56
N GLY A 79 2.54 12.82 -6.51
CA GLY A 79 1.38 12.00 -6.92
C GLY A 79 1.81 10.69 -7.60
N LYS A 80 2.77 10.01 -7.00
CA LYS A 80 3.45 8.83 -7.51
C LYS A 80 3.04 7.65 -6.66
N ASN A 81 2.90 6.50 -7.31
CA ASN A 81 2.58 5.24 -6.67
C ASN A 81 3.64 4.94 -5.59
N PHE A 82 3.20 4.48 -4.42
CA PHE A 82 4.09 4.14 -3.30
C PHE A 82 5.22 3.22 -3.71
N THR A 83 4.92 2.16 -4.46
CA THR A 83 5.91 1.20 -4.94
C THR A 83 6.87 1.85 -5.94
N ALA A 84 6.38 2.70 -6.85
CA ALA A 84 7.25 3.42 -7.79
C ALA A 84 8.24 4.36 -7.08
N ILE A 85 7.78 5.08 -6.04
CA ILE A 85 8.65 5.95 -5.22
C ILE A 85 9.73 5.13 -4.53
N ASN A 86 9.33 4.02 -3.89
CA ASN A 86 10.25 3.22 -3.10
C ASN A 86 11.22 2.41 -3.99
N LEU A 87 10.78 1.93 -5.16
CA LEU A 87 11.67 1.29 -6.15
C LEU A 87 12.78 2.23 -6.60
N LYS A 88 12.43 3.48 -6.92
CA LYS A 88 13.42 4.49 -7.27
C LYS A 88 14.35 4.81 -6.09
N LYS A 89 13.80 4.93 -4.88
CA LYS A 89 14.55 5.31 -3.68
C LYS A 89 15.55 4.24 -3.25
N PHE A 90 15.15 2.97 -3.23
CA PHE A 90 15.97 1.88 -2.69
C PHE A 90 16.84 1.20 -3.76
N PHE A 91 16.36 1.11 -5.00
CA PHE A 91 17.02 0.35 -6.06
C PHE A 91 17.46 1.21 -7.25
N GLY A 92 17.15 2.52 -7.26
CA GLY A 92 17.44 3.39 -8.40
C GLY A 92 16.58 3.14 -9.64
N ILE A 93 15.61 2.23 -9.55
CA ILE A 93 14.78 1.79 -10.69
C ILE A 93 13.65 2.80 -10.93
N ASN A 94 13.64 3.43 -12.10
CA ASN A 94 12.59 4.37 -12.49
C ASN A 94 11.47 3.66 -13.25
N VAL A 95 10.34 3.43 -12.59
CA VAL A 95 9.14 2.84 -13.18
C VAL A 95 8.00 3.84 -13.24
N THR A 96 7.17 3.74 -14.27
CA THR A 96 5.97 4.57 -14.40
C THR A 96 4.87 4.05 -13.46
N ASN A 97 4.02 4.95 -12.95
CA ASN A 97 2.87 4.55 -12.12
C ASN A 97 2.01 3.50 -12.83
N ARG A 98 1.72 3.71 -14.13
CA ARG A 98 0.95 2.79 -14.95
C ARG A 98 1.55 1.38 -14.99
N CYS A 99 2.88 1.25 -15.09
CA CYS A 99 3.54 -0.05 -15.07
C CYS A 99 3.31 -0.76 -13.73
N VAL A 100 3.48 -0.04 -12.62
CA VAL A 100 3.25 -0.56 -11.27
C VAL A 100 1.79 -0.94 -11.05
N ASP A 101 0.84 -0.12 -11.50
CA ASP A 101 -0.59 -0.37 -11.33
C ASP A 101 -1.00 -1.63 -12.10
N VAL A 102 -0.59 -1.76 -13.38
CA VAL A 102 -0.89 -2.93 -14.20
C VAL A 102 -0.28 -4.19 -13.61
N THR A 103 1.00 -4.17 -13.26
CA THR A 103 1.69 -5.35 -12.70
C THR A 103 1.10 -5.76 -11.36
N SER A 104 0.80 -4.81 -10.47
CA SER A 104 0.17 -5.07 -9.17
C SER A 104 -1.23 -5.64 -9.32
N LEU A 105 -2.06 -5.08 -10.21
CA LEU A 105 -3.42 -5.55 -10.44
C LEU A 105 -3.43 -6.96 -11.04
N SER A 106 -2.58 -7.22 -12.04
CA SER A 106 -2.42 -8.55 -12.64
C SER A 106 -2.00 -9.58 -11.60
N PHE A 107 -1.04 -9.24 -10.73
CA PHE A 107 -0.62 -10.11 -9.63
C PHE A 107 -1.77 -10.41 -8.65
N ILE A 108 -2.48 -9.37 -8.19
CA ILE A 108 -3.60 -9.53 -7.25
C ILE A 108 -4.69 -10.42 -7.85
N ILE A 109 -5.10 -10.17 -9.10
CA ILE A 109 -6.12 -10.98 -9.79
C ILE A 109 -5.66 -12.45 -9.90
N GLY A 110 -4.42 -12.68 -10.34
CA GLY A 110 -3.86 -14.03 -10.43
C GLY A 110 -3.85 -14.75 -9.08
N MET A 111 -3.49 -14.04 -8.00
CA MET A 111 -3.50 -14.59 -6.65
C MET A 111 -4.92 -14.90 -6.14
N ILE A 112 -5.90 -14.04 -6.42
CA ILE A 112 -7.31 -14.31 -6.06
C ILE A 112 -7.79 -15.59 -6.76
N ILE A 113 -7.56 -15.72 -8.07
CA ILE A 113 -7.95 -16.91 -8.85
C ILE A 113 -7.27 -18.15 -8.27
N LEU A 114 -5.95 -18.11 -8.08
CA LEU A 114 -5.18 -19.24 -7.56
C LEU A 114 -5.67 -19.67 -6.18
N GLN A 115 -5.84 -18.73 -5.24
CA GLN A 115 -6.27 -19.05 -3.88
C GLN A 115 -7.71 -19.54 -3.84
N THR A 116 -8.58 -19.02 -4.71
CA THR A 116 -9.96 -19.51 -4.83
C THR A 116 -9.98 -20.94 -5.34
N PHE A 117 -9.20 -21.27 -6.37
CA PHE A 117 -9.05 -22.64 -6.85
C PHE A 117 -8.55 -23.59 -5.76
N LEU A 118 -7.52 -23.20 -5.01
CA LEU A 118 -6.97 -23.99 -3.91
C LEU A 118 -7.95 -24.14 -2.74
N LEU A 119 -8.94 -23.24 -2.58
CA LEU A 119 -9.95 -23.33 -1.52
C LEU A 119 -10.96 -24.46 -1.77
N PHE A 120 -11.21 -24.80 -3.03
CA PHE A 120 -12.19 -25.82 -3.44
C PHE A 120 -11.58 -27.19 -3.76
N LYS A 121 -10.25 -27.33 -3.65
CA LYS A 121 -9.52 -28.58 -3.83
C LYS A 121 -9.07 -29.12 -2.49
#